data_AF-A0A1X1YBY3-F1
#
_entry.id   AF-A0A1X1YBY3-F1
#
_cell.length_a   1.000
_cell.length_b   1.000
_cell.length_c   1.000
_cell.angle_alpha   90.00
_cell.angle_beta   90.00
_cell.angle_gamma   90.00
#
_symmetry.space_group_name_H-M   'P 1'
#
loop_
_entity.id
_entity.type
_entity.pdbx_description
1 polymer ?
#
loop_
_entity_poly.entity_id
_entity_poly.type
_entity_poly.pdbx_seq_one_letter_code
_entity_poly.pdbx_strand_id
1 'polypeptide(L)'
;MSYVDDTGVVFDVKAAGGDSGGPVYYRHADGTATAVGIAIRGDETTTVAEFVGPWLAQWGLTLDKTRTSPMPLPARYHGGR
;
A
#
# COMPACT_ATOMS: atom_id res chain seq x y z
N MET A 1 -5.92 -12.14 15.15
CA MET A 1 -6.14 -10.84 15.78
C MET A 1 -5.16 -9.87 15.14
N SER A 2 -5.65 -8.81 14.50
CA SER A 2 -4.74 -7.76 14.02
C SER A 2 -4.24 -6.91 15.19
N TYR A 3 -2.97 -6.56 15.22
CA TYR A 3 -2.40 -5.69 16.25
C TYR A 3 -1.43 -4.67 15.65
N VAL A 4 -1.25 -3.57 16.37
CA VAL A 4 -0.40 -2.44 16.00
C VAL A 4 0.73 -2.35 17.00
N ASP A 5 1.95 -2.11 16.51
CA ASP A 5 3.12 -1.79 17.33
C ASP A 5 3.73 -0.44 16.90
N ASP A 6 4.91 -0.13 17.42
CA ASP A 6 5.58 1.16 17.18
C ASP A 6 6.01 1.36 15.72
N THR A 7 6.23 0.29 14.96
CA THR A 7 6.80 0.37 13.61
C THR A 7 5.84 -0.07 12.52
N GLY A 8 4.75 -0.74 12.88
CA GLY A 8 3.79 -1.20 11.91
C GLY A 8 2.55 -1.88 12.47
N VAL A 9 1.99 -2.73 11.62
CA VAL A 9 0.73 -3.41 11.86
C VAL A 9 0.81 -4.83 11.32
N VAL A 10 0.23 -5.75 12.07
CA VAL A 10 0.09 -7.16 11.70
C VAL A 10 -1.38 -7.47 11.47
N PHE A 11 -1.66 -8.19 10.38
CA PHE A 11 -2.99 -8.64 9.98
C PHE A 11 -3.04 -10.17 9.93
N ASP A 12 -4.16 -10.74 10.35
CA ASP A 12 -4.49 -12.15 10.11
C ASP A 12 -5.02 -12.35 8.69
N VAL A 13 -4.19 -12.03 7.72
CA VAL A 13 -4.47 -12.22 6.29
C VAL A 13 -3.27 -12.89 5.67
N LYS A 14 -3.54 -13.90 4.84
CA LYS A 14 -2.55 -14.56 4.02
C LYS A 14 -1.92 -13.57 3.03
N ALA A 15 -0.60 -13.62 2.89
CA ALA A 15 0.13 -13.03 1.77
C ALA A 15 0.84 -14.12 0.97
N ALA A 16 1.03 -13.88 -0.33
CA ALA A 16 1.84 -14.70 -1.21
C ALA A 16 3.17 -14.01 -1.53
N GLY A 17 4.14 -14.81 -2.00
CA GLY A 17 5.37 -14.27 -2.57
C GLY A 17 5.04 -13.35 -3.75
N GLY A 18 5.48 -12.08 -3.65
CA GLY A 18 5.16 -11.03 -4.63
C GLY A 18 4.23 -9.94 -4.11
N ASP A 19 3.53 -10.15 -2.99
CA ASP A 19 2.70 -9.11 -2.35
C ASP A 19 3.53 -8.06 -1.60
N SER A 20 4.82 -8.34 -1.37
CA SER A 20 5.79 -7.38 -0.82
C SER A 20 5.82 -6.10 -1.64
N GLY A 21 5.74 -4.95 -0.96
CA GLY A 21 5.61 -3.62 -1.57
C GLY A 21 4.16 -3.20 -1.80
N GLY A 22 3.18 -4.09 -1.63
CA GLY A 22 1.77 -3.79 -1.80
C GLY A 22 1.25 -2.77 -0.78
N PRO A 23 0.25 -1.94 -1.17
CA PRO A 23 -0.30 -0.92 -0.30
C PRO A 23 -1.20 -1.52 0.77
N VAL A 24 -1.05 -1.04 2.00
CA VAL A 24 -1.99 -1.29 3.09
C VAL A 24 -2.71 0.01 3.41
N TYR A 25 -4.04 -0.01 3.35
CA TYR A 25 -4.88 1.17 3.55
C TYR A 25 -6.16 0.83 4.29
N TYR A 26 -6.68 1.80 5.04
CA TYR A 26 -8.03 1.77 5.59
C TYR A 26 -8.99 2.37 4.57
N ARG A 27 -10.01 1.61 4.16
CA ARG A 27 -11.06 2.09 3.26
C ARG A 27 -12.21 2.67 4.08
N HIS A 28 -12.54 3.93 3.82
CA HIS A 28 -13.69 4.61 4.43
C HIS A 28 -14.99 4.23 3.73
N ALA A 29 -16.12 4.38 4.43
CA ALA A 29 -17.45 4.10 3.89
C ALA A 29 -17.82 4.99 2.69
N ASP A 30 -17.24 6.18 2.60
CA ASP A 30 -17.42 7.13 1.50
C ASP A 30 -16.62 6.79 0.23
N GLY A 31 -15.87 5.68 0.26
CA GLY A 31 -15.05 5.21 -0.86
C GLY A 31 -13.63 5.80 -0.91
N THR A 32 -13.26 6.69 0.01
CA THR A 32 -11.88 7.18 0.16
C THR A 32 -11.01 6.16 0.91
N ALA A 33 -9.70 6.39 0.92
CA ALA A 33 -8.74 5.53 1.62
C ALA A 33 -7.70 6.36 2.38
N THR A 34 -7.33 5.89 3.57
CA THR A 34 -6.18 6.37 4.32
C THR A 34 -5.03 5.38 4.16
N ALA A 35 -3.89 5.83 3.66
CA ALA A 35 -2.69 5.00 3.60
C ALA A 35 -2.21 4.68 5.02
N VAL A 36 -1.95 3.41 5.28
CA VAL A 36 -1.49 2.91 6.58
C VAL A 36 -0.03 2.47 6.47
N GLY A 37 0.28 1.61 5.50
CA GLY A 37 1.60 0.98 5.42
C GLY A 37 1.93 0.32 4.09
N ILE A 38 3.08 -0.32 4.09
CA ILE A 38 3.64 -1.09 2.97
C ILE A 38 3.83 -2.52 3.46
N ALA A 39 3.24 -3.51 2.77
CA ALA A 39 3.45 -4.91 3.12
C ALA A 39 4.93 -5.28 2.90
N ILE A 40 5.63 -5.70 3.95
CA ILE A 40 7.06 -6.02 3.86
C ILE A 40 7.31 -7.53 3.88
N ARG A 41 6.43 -8.30 4.53
CA ARG A 41 6.49 -9.76 4.62
C ARG A 41 5.12 -10.32 5.00
N GLY A 42 4.92 -11.59 4.73
CA GLY A 42 3.78 -12.35 5.21
C GLY A 42 3.92 -13.82 4.87
N ASP A 43 2.98 -14.61 5.38
CA ASP A 43 2.90 -16.05 5.20
C ASP A 43 1.43 -16.47 4.95
N GLU A 44 1.19 -17.77 5.04
CA GLU A 44 -0.13 -18.39 4.85
C GLU A 44 -1.21 -17.93 5.84
N THR A 45 -0.82 -17.22 6.91
CA THR A 45 -1.70 -16.84 8.02
C THR A 45 -1.62 -15.38 8.40
N THR A 46 -0.50 -14.71 8.15
CA THR A 46 -0.26 -13.34 8.62
C THR A 46 0.42 -12.46 7.57
N THR A 47 0.15 -11.17 7.64
CA THR A 47 0.82 -10.13 6.86
C THR A 47 1.33 -9.04 7.78
N VAL A 48 2.57 -8.61 7.59
CA VAL A 48 3.21 -7.51 8.33
C VAL A 48 3.42 -6.34 7.38
N ALA A 49 2.97 -5.16 7.80
CA ALA A 49 3.21 -3.92 7.09
C ALA A 49 3.90 -2.90 8.00
N GLU A 50 4.89 -2.21 7.45
CA GLU A 50 5.51 -1.05 8.10
C GLU A 50 4.69 0.20 7.82
N PHE A 51 4.66 1.13 8.77
CA PHE A 51 3.97 2.40 8.57
C PHE A 51 4.55 3.19 7.40
N VAL A 52 3.68 3.77 6.58
CA VAL A 52 4.09 4.57 5.41
C VAL A 52 4.68 5.93 5.82
N GLY A 53 4.31 6.45 7.00
CA GLY A 53 4.72 7.76 7.50
C GLY A 53 6.24 7.95 7.59
N PRO A 54 6.98 7.07 8.29
CA PRO A 54 8.44 7.10 8.35
C PRO A 54 9.11 7.10 6.97
N TRP A 55 8.62 6.28 6.03
CA TRP A 55 9.12 6.24 4.66
C TRP A 55 8.89 7.57 3.94
N LEU A 56 7.67 8.14 3.99
CA LEU A 56 7.40 9.44 3.37
C LEU A 56 8.29 10.54 3.95
N ALA A 57 8.46 10.56 5.27
CA ALA A 57 9.28 11.54 5.97
C ALA A 57 10.76 11.43 5.59
N GLN A 58 11.32 10.22 5.58
CA GLN A 58 12.72 9.97 5.25
C GLN A 58 13.10 10.51 3.87
N TRP A 59 12.20 10.38 2.90
CA TRP A 59 12.46 10.72 1.50
C TRP A 59 11.83 12.06 1.07
N GLY A 60 11.19 12.80 1.98
CA GLY A 60 10.53 14.07 1.67
C GLY A 60 9.37 13.93 0.67
N LEU A 61 8.64 12.81 0.73
CA LEU A 61 7.58 12.47 -0.21
C LEU A 61 6.20 12.86 0.32
N THR A 62 5.26 13.03 -0.61
CA THR A 62 3.84 13.16 -0.30
C THR A 62 3.04 12.15 -1.12
N LEU A 63 1.92 11.68 -0.58
CA LEU A 63 1.04 10.76 -1.30
C LEU A 63 0.36 11.50 -2.45
N ASP A 64 0.46 10.91 -3.64
CA ASP A 64 -0.37 11.32 -4.76
C ASP A 64 -1.83 10.92 -4.48
N LYS A 65 -2.70 11.93 -4.43
CA LYS A 65 -4.14 11.80 -4.17
C LYS A 65 -4.97 12.22 -5.38
N THR A 66 -4.33 12.36 -6.54
CA THR A 66 -4.99 12.71 -7.79
C THR A 66 -6.04 11.65 -8.09
N ARG A 67 -7.30 12.07 -8.23
CA ARG A 67 -8.36 11.15 -8.65
C ARG A 67 -8.04 10.70 -10.07
N THR A 68 -7.75 9.42 -10.26
CA THR A 68 -7.73 8.83 -11.59
C THR A 68 -9.14 8.95 -12.17
N SER A 69 -9.27 9.81 -13.18
CA SER A 69 -10.48 9.92 -14.00
C SER A 69 -10.81 8.52 -14.58
N PRO A 70 -12.09 8.13 -14.77
CA PRO A 70 -12.44 6.80 -15.27
C PRO A 70 -12.09 6.58 -16.75
N MET A 71 -11.24 7.42 -17.35
CA MET A 71 -10.78 7.25 -18.72
C MET A 71 -9.53 6.37 -18.70
N PRO A 72 -9.59 5.13 -19.24
CA PRO A 72 -8.37 4.37 -19.50
C PRO A 72 -7.52 5.23 -20.42
N LEU A 73 -6.30 5.55 -20.00
CA LEU A 73 -5.31 6.09 -20.93
C LEU A 73 -5.26 5.12 -22.13
N PRO A 74 -5.40 5.57 -23.39
CA PRO A 74 -5.20 4.67 -24.51
C PRO A 74 -3.78 4.12 -24.40
N ALA A 75 -3.66 2.80 -24.26
CA ALA A 75 -2.38 2.13 -24.17
C ALA A 75 -1.55 2.48 -25.42
N ARG A 76 -0.61 3.42 -25.28
CA ARG A 76 0.45 3.68 -26.25
C ARG A 76 1.76 3.78 -25.52
N TYR A 77 2.22 2.64 -25.01
CA TYR A 77 3.64 2.43 -24.78
C TYR A 77 4.27 2.06 -26.13
N HIS A 78 4.90 3.04 -26.79
CA HIS A 78 5.88 2.78 -27.84
C HIS A 78 7.25 2.75 -27.15
N GLY A 79 7.75 1.55 -26.87
CA GLY A 79 9.14 1.39 -26.46
C GLY A 79 10.07 1.82 -27.61
N GLY A 80 10.84 2.88 -27.39
CA GLY A 80 12.12 3.12 -28.04
C GLY A 80 13.21 2.84 -27.00
N ARG A 81 14.34 2.21 -27.31
CA ARG A 81 15.11 2.18 -28.56
C ARG A 81 15.94 0.91 -28.58
#